data_AF-A0A7S1RGC4-F1
#
_entry.id   AF-A0A7S1RGC4-F1
#
_cell.length_a   1.000
_cell.length_b   1.000
_cell.length_c   1.000
_cell.angle_alpha   90.00
_cell.angle_beta   90.00
_cell.angle_gamma   90.00
#
_symmetry.space_group_name_H-M   'P 1'
#
loop_
_entity.id
_entity.type
_entity.pdbx_description
1 polymer ?
#
loop_
_entity_poly.entity_id
_entity_poly.type
_entity_poly.pdbx_seq_one_letter_code
_entity_poly.pdbx_strand_id
1 'polypeptide(L)'
;VLAAVFWLLGCASIAAGTLEYASRTGLWTALSWLVAGCFYAATLQLPAAGMTFGAVLSGWCAILSATFWIAAAAFTAALEGRLLRVSKAREAVTIFLWLVTGLCFFGSCADPGVDYASKWMYASSSAWWCVGCTTWLFHFARGGSLLAK
;
A
#
# COMPACT_ATOMS: atom_id res chain seq x y z
N VAL A 1 -12.90 -8.40 6.05
CA VAL A 1 -13.20 -7.48 7.19
C VAL A 1 -11.92 -7.03 7.91
N LEU A 2 -11.11 -7.95 8.47
CA LEU A 2 -9.91 -7.58 9.22
C LEU A 2 -8.89 -6.72 8.43
N ALA A 3 -8.62 -7.06 7.17
CA ALA A 3 -7.75 -6.25 6.30
C ALA A 3 -8.19 -4.77 6.23
N ALA A 4 -9.50 -4.54 6.03
CA ALA A 4 -10.07 -3.20 5.97
C ALA A 4 -9.99 -2.45 7.30
N VAL A 5 -10.20 -3.16 8.43
CA VAL A 5 -10.07 -2.56 9.77
C VAL A 5 -8.65 -2.06 9.99
N PHE A 6 -7.64 -2.90 9.79
CA PHE A 6 -6.23 -2.52 9.98
C PHE A 6 -5.76 -1.47 8.97
N TRP A 7 -6.30 -1.50 7.76
CA TRP A 7 -6.06 -0.44 6.78
C TRP A 7 -6.54 0.91 7.28
N LEU A 8 -7.82 0.99 7.69
CA LEU A 8 -8.43 2.22 8.20
C LEU A 8 -7.76 2.70 9.48
N LEU A 9 -7.31 1.80 10.36
CA LEU A 9 -6.51 2.17 11.53
C LEU A 9 -5.20 2.85 11.13
N GLY A 10 -4.49 2.34 10.12
CA GLY A 10 -3.31 3.01 9.57
C GLY A 10 -3.64 4.39 8.98
N CYS A 11 -4.73 4.50 8.20
CA CYS A 11 -5.19 5.78 7.65
C CYS A 11 -5.57 6.79 8.75
N ALA A 12 -6.25 6.34 9.81
CA ALA A 12 -6.59 7.21 10.94
C ALA A 12 -5.33 7.65 11.69
N SER A 13 -4.35 6.75 11.84
CA SER A 13 -3.09 7.03 12.53
C SER A 13 -2.23 8.04 11.78
N ILE A 14 -2.14 7.95 10.45
CA ILE A 14 -1.41 8.95 9.66
C ILE A 14 -2.12 10.30 9.69
N ALA A 15 -3.46 10.32 9.63
CA ALA A 15 -4.24 11.56 9.75
C ALA A 15 -4.06 12.21 11.14
N ALA A 16 -4.11 11.44 12.21
CA ALA A 16 -3.81 11.93 13.56
C ALA A 16 -2.35 12.42 13.66
N GLY A 17 -1.40 11.71 13.07
CA GLY A 17 0.01 12.09 13.02
C GLY A 17 0.27 13.41 12.28
N THR A 18 -0.48 13.69 11.22
CA THR A 18 -0.45 15.00 10.53
C THR A 18 -1.00 16.14 11.38
N LEU A 19 -1.86 15.85 12.35
CA LEU A 19 -2.46 16.85 13.25
C LEU A 19 -1.62 17.08 14.51
N GLU A 20 -0.94 16.05 15.03
CA GLU A 20 -0.24 16.11 16.33
C GLU A 20 1.30 16.11 16.24
N TYR A 21 1.93 16.04 15.05
CA TYR A 21 3.39 16.00 14.88
C TYR A 21 4.09 14.90 15.73
N ALA A 22 3.41 13.80 16.04
CA ALA A 22 3.93 12.78 16.94
C ALA A 22 4.80 11.73 16.21
N SER A 23 6.06 11.58 16.63
CA SER A 23 7.06 10.69 16.01
C SER A 23 6.72 9.19 16.03
N ARG A 24 5.84 8.75 16.95
CA ARG A 24 5.42 7.34 17.11
C ARG A 24 4.30 6.89 16.17
N THR A 25 3.64 7.82 15.48
CA THR A 25 2.53 7.52 14.56
C THR A 25 2.99 6.77 13.30
N GLY A 26 4.23 7.01 12.84
CA GLY A 26 4.79 6.38 11.65
C GLY A 26 4.94 4.85 11.79
N LEU A 27 5.55 4.37 12.89
CA LEU A 27 5.73 2.94 13.13
C LEU A 27 4.37 2.22 13.28
N TRP A 28 3.45 2.78 14.07
CA TRP A 28 2.13 2.18 14.26
C TRP A 28 1.32 2.12 12.97
N THR A 29 1.39 3.18 12.14
CA THR A 29 0.78 3.20 10.80
C THR A 29 1.35 2.07 9.94
N ALA A 30 2.67 1.95 9.86
CA ALA A 30 3.33 0.94 9.05
C ALA A 30 2.98 -0.49 9.51
N LEU A 31 2.94 -0.74 10.82
CA LEU A 31 2.55 -2.03 11.38
C LEU A 31 1.08 -2.36 11.10
N SER A 32 0.19 -1.38 11.23
CA SER A 32 -1.24 -1.55 10.90
C SER A 32 -1.41 -1.92 9.43
N TRP A 33 -0.72 -1.22 8.52
CA TRP A 33 -0.74 -1.55 7.10
C TRP A 33 -0.07 -2.88 6.78
N LEU A 34 0.95 -3.30 7.52
CA LEU A 34 1.56 -4.61 7.35
C LEU A 34 0.56 -5.72 7.69
N VAL A 35 -0.11 -5.61 8.85
CA VAL A 35 -1.15 -6.56 9.27
C VAL A 35 -2.30 -6.58 8.26
N ALA A 36 -2.74 -5.42 7.77
CA ALA A 36 -3.75 -5.33 6.72
C ALA A 36 -3.34 -6.08 5.45
N GLY A 37 -2.10 -5.86 4.99
CA GLY A 37 -1.54 -6.54 3.83
C GLY A 37 -1.49 -8.06 4.00
N CYS A 38 -1.07 -8.55 5.17
CA CYS A 38 -1.08 -9.99 5.48
C CYS A 38 -2.49 -10.59 5.44
N PHE A 39 -3.48 -9.92 6.03
CA PHE A 39 -4.86 -10.38 5.96
C PHE A 39 -5.42 -10.34 4.53
N TYR A 40 -5.07 -9.32 3.75
CA TYR A 40 -5.47 -9.24 2.34
C TYR A 40 -4.85 -10.39 1.54
N ALA A 41 -3.54 -10.63 1.68
CA ALA A 41 -2.84 -11.73 1.02
C ALA A 41 -3.45 -13.10 1.36
N ALA A 42 -3.84 -13.30 2.62
CA ALA A 42 -4.48 -14.54 3.07
C ALA A 42 -5.86 -14.80 2.43
N THR A 43 -6.50 -13.77 1.87
CA THR A 43 -7.78 -13.89 1.16
C THR A 43 -7.63 -14.09 -0.35
N LEU A 44 -6.41 -13.99 -0.89
CA LEU A 44 -6.19 -14.11 -2.32
C LEU A 44 -6.30 -15.56 -2.79
N GLN A 45 -6.94 -15.72 -3.93
CA GLN A 45 -6.99 -16.99 -4.66
C GLN A 45 -5.98 -16.95 -5.79
N LEU A 46 -5.28 -18.06 -6.01
CA LEU A 46 -4.32 -18.17 -7.11
C LEU A 46 -5.06 -18.24 -8.45
N PRO A 47 -4.53 -17.61 -9.51
CA PRO A 47 -5.05 -17.79 -10.85
C PRO A 47 -5.10 -19.27 -11.26
N ALA A 48 -6.30 -19.81 -11.49
CA ALA A 48 -6.53 -21.20 -11.91
C ALA A 48 -6.66 -21.33 -13.44
N ALA A 49 -6.43 -22.55 -13.94
CA ALA A 49 -6.65 -22.90 -15.34
C ALA A 49 -8.14 -22.82 -15.70
N GLY A 50 -8.45 -22.30 -16.90
CA GLY A 50 -9.83 -22.16 -17.40
C GLY A 50 -10.49 -20.80 -17.16
N MET A 51 -9.79 -19.85 -16.55
CA MET A 51 -10.28 -18.48 -16.39
C MET A 51 -10.11 -17.62 -17.65
N THR A 52 -10.95 -16.59 -17.78
CA THR A 52 -10.80 -15.58 -18.83
C THR A 52 -9.50 -14.80 -18.63
N PHE A 53 -8.95 -14.24 -19.72
CA PHE A 53 -7.74 -13.42 -19.65
C PHE A 53 -7.84 -12.29 -18.61
N GLY A 54 -9.00 -11.61 -18.54
CA GLY A 54 -9.24 -10.55 -17.57
C GLY A 54 -9.22 -11.02 -16.11
N ALA A 55 -9.79 -12.19 -15.83
CA ALA A 55 -9.74 -12.79 -14.49
C ALA A 55 -8.31 -13.23 -14.11
N VAL A 56 -7.55 -13.80 -15.05
CA VAL A 56 -6.14 -14.16 -14.83
C VAL A 56 -5.30 -12.92 -14.54
N LEU A 57 -5.44 -11.86 -15.34
CA LEU A 57 -4.72 -10.61 -15.16
C LEU A 57 -5.06 -9.97 -13.81
N SER A 58 -6.35 -9.88 -13.46
CA SER A 58 -6.81 -9.36 -12.18
C SER A 58 -6.20 -10.12 -11.00
N GLY A 59 -6.19 -11.46 -11.07
CA GLY A 59 -5.59 -12.30 -10.03
C GLY A 59 -4.09 -12.05 -9.84
N TRP A 60 -3.33 -11.91 -10.93
CA TRP A 60 -1.91 -11.53 -10.86
C TRP A 60 -1.71 -10.13 -10.30
N CYS A 61 -2.53 -9.17 -10.71
CA CYS A 61 -2.52 -7.81 -10.16
C CYS A 61 -2.79 -7.82 -8.65
N ALA A 62 -3.75 -8.62 -8.18
CA ALA A 62 -4.04 -8.77 -6.76
C ALA A 62 -2.84 -9.35 -5.99
N ILE A 63 -2.21 -10.42 -6.49
CA ILE A 63 -1.00 -11.02 -5.89
C ILE A 63 0.14 -10.01 -5.82
N LEU A 64 0.47 -9.37 -6.94
CA LEU A 64 1.54 -8.37 -6.98
C LEU A 64 1.24 -7.23 -6.02
N SER A 65 0.02 -6.69 -6.02
CA SER A 65 -0.36 -5.62 -5.09
C SER A 65 -0.14 -6.03 -3.62
N ALA A 66 -0.53 -7.25 -3.22
CA ALA A 66 -0.34 -7.74 -1.87
C ALA A 66 1.14 -7.94 -1.52
N THR A 67 1.93 -8.52 -2.43
CA THR A 67 3.37 -8.73 -2.22
C THR A 67 4.10 -7.40 -2.03
N PHE A 68 3.87 -6.45 -2.94
CA PHE A 68 4.50 -5.13 -2.87
C PHE A 68 4.01 -4.33 -1.67
N TRP A 69 2.74 -4.44 -1.31
CA TRP A 69 2.20 -3.82 -0.10
C TRP A 69 2.94 -4.32 1.14
N ILE A 70 2.97 -5.64 1.35
CA ILE A 70 3.61 -6.24 2.52
C ILE A 70 5.08 -5.83 2.58
N ALA A 71 5.80 -5.88 1.46
CA ALA A 71 7.18 -5.45 1.38
C ALA A 71 7.34 -3.96 1.74
N ALA A 72 6.50 -3.08 1.18
CA ALA A 72 6.55 -1.64 1.44
C ALA A 72 6.24 -1.32 2.92
N ALA A 73 5.23 -1.96 3.49
CA ALA A 73 4.83 -1.78 4.88
C ALA A 73 5.91 -2.29 5.85
N ALA A 74 6.46 -3.48 5.61
CA ALA A 74 7.54 -4.03 6.40
C ALA A 74 8.81 -3.16 6.33
N PHE A 75 9.15 -2.68 5.14
CA PHE A 75 10.31 -1.82 4.93
C PHE A 75 10.13 -0.45 5.60
N THR A 76 8.93 0.14 5.50
CA THR A 76 8.56 1.37 6.20
C THR A 76 8.63 1.18 7.72
N ALA A 77 8.10 0.07 8.24
CA ALA A 77 8.17 -0.26 9.67
C ALA A 77 9.62 -0.44 10.14
N ALA A 78 10.49 -1.06 9.34
CA ALA A 78 11.89 -1.21 9.66
C ALA A 78 12.63 0.15 9.71
N LEU A 79 12.28 1.09 8.84
CA LEU A 79 12.85 2.45 8.85
C LEU A 79 12.35 3.27 10.04
N GLU A 80 11.03 3.32 10.27
CA GLU A 80 10.43 4.05 11.41
C GLU A 80 10.79 3.44 12.76
N GLY A 81 10.92 2.11 12.83
CA GLY A 81 11.39 1.37 13.99
C GLY A 81 12.89 1.45 14.22
N ARG A 82 13.63 2.20 13.39
CA ARG A 82 15.09 2.39 13.45
C ARG A 82 15.90 1.09 13.32
N LEU A 83 15.29 0.01 12.82
CA LEU A 83 15.98 -1.23 12.47
C LEU A 83 16.89 -1.03 11.25
N LEU A 84 16.49 -0.11 10.35
CA LEU A 84 17.28 0.35 9.23
C LEU A 84 17.50 1.85 9.34
N ARG A 85 18.71 2.31 9.04
CA ARG A 85 18.99 3.75 8.91
C ARG A 85 18.25 4.32 7.70
N VAL A 86 17.64 5.48 7.85
CA VAL A 86 17.04 6.20 6.73
C VAL A 86 18.14 6.70 5.80
N SER A 87 17.96 6.49 4.49
CA SER A 87 18.80 7.05 3.45
C SER A 87 17.94 7.34 2.22
N LYS A 88 18.41 8.26 1.36
CA LYS A 88 17.70 8.61 0.12
C LYS A 88 17.40 7.40 -0.76
N ALA A 89 18.36 6.48 -0.89
CA ALA A 89 18.18 5.26 -1.67
C ALA A 89 17.06 4.37 -1.08
N ARG A 90 17.00 4.23 0.25
CA ARG A 90 15.96 3.43 0.90
C ARG A 90 14.60 4.09 0.79
N GLU A 91 14.51 5.40 0.98
CA GLU A 91 13.25 6.13 0.77
C GLU A 91 12.74 6.00 -0.67
N ALA A 92 13.62 6.09 -1.68
CA ALA A 92 13.26 5.85 -3.08
C ALA A 92 12.70 4.43 -3.31
N VAL A 93 13.30 3.41 -2.69
CA VAL A 93 12.78 2.03 -2.71
C VAL A 93 11.40 1.98 -2.07
N THR A 94 11.19 2.60 -0.92
CA THR A 94 9.87 2.65 -0.26
C THR A 94 8.81 3.26 -1.16
N ILE A 95 9.11 4.41 -1.79
CA ILE A 95 8.22 5.08 -2.74
C ILE A 95 7.88 4.16 -3.91
N PHE A 96 8.89 3.51 -4.50
CA PHE A 96 8.70 2.58 -5.60
C PHE A 96 7.78 1.41 -5.24
N LEU A 97 8.01 0.78 -4.09
CA LEU A 97 7.18 -0.36 -3.64
C LEU A 97 5.72 0.07 -3.41
N TRP A 98 5.48 1.23 -2.82
CA TRP A 98 4.13 1.76 -2.63
C TRP A 98 3.45 2.16 -3.95
N LEU A 99 4.20 2.71 -4.91
CA LEU A 99 3.68 3.01 -6.25
C LEU A 99 3.22 1.75 -6.99
N VAL A 100 4.06 0.71 -7.02
CA VAL A 100 3.71 -0.58 -7.64
C VAL A 100 2.48 -1.19 -6.96
N THR A 101 2.39 -1.09 -5.63
CA THR A 101 1.21 -1.51 -4.87
C THR A 101 -0.07 -0.85 -5.40
N GLY A 102 -0.09 0.49 -5.52
CA GLY A 102 -1.24 1.24 -6.01
C GLY A 102 -1.64 0.87 -7.43
N LEU A 103 -0.66 0.79 -8.34
CA LEU A 103 -0.87 0.43 -9.74
C LEU A 103 -1.43 -0.99 -9.90
N CYS A 104 -0.87 -1.97 -9.18
CA CYS A 104 -1.36 -3.34 -9.23
C CYS A 104 -2.73 -3.48 -8.57
N PHE A 105 -3.04 -2.69 -7.53
CA PHE A 105 -4.37 -2.67 -6.91
C PHE A 105 -5.44 -2.06 -7.84
N PHE A 106 -5.06 -1.17 -8.76
CA PHE A 106 -5.97 -0.74 -9.82
C PHE A 106 -6.32 -1.90 -10.76
N GLY A 107 -5.32 -2.73 -11.11
CA GLY A 107 -5.50 -3.88 -11.99
C GLY A 107 -6.45 -4.95 -11.43
N SER A 108 -6.54 -5.10 -10.11
CA SER A 108 -7.52 -6.03 -9.50
C SER A 108 -8.98 -5.57 -9.64
N CYS A 109 -9.22 -4.30 -10.00
CA CYS A 109 -10.56 -3.81 -10.31
C CYS A 109 -11.12 -4.38 -11.63
N ALA A 110 -10.26 -4.97 -12.47
CA ALA A 110 -10.66 -5.61 -13.72
C ALA A 110 -11.33 -6.99 -13.50
N ASP A 111 -11.42 -7.47 -12.25
CA ASP A 111 -12.08 -8.74 -11.93
C ASP A 111 -13.55 -8.74 -12.41
N PRO A 112 -13.95 -9.67 -13.30
CA PRO A 112 -15.33 -9.77 -13.74
C PRO A 112 -16.31 -10.15 -12.61
N GLY A 113 -15.85 -10.82 -11.55
CA GLY A 113 -16.67 -11.27 -10.42
C GLY A 113 -16.97 -10.20 -9.36
N VAL A 114 -16.33 -9.03 -9.44
CA VAL A 114 -16.55 -7.93 -8.49
C VAL A 114 -17.66 -7.00 -8.99
N ASP A 115 -18.60 -6.66 -8.10
CA ASP A 115 -19.69 -5.73 -8.41
C ASP A 115 -19.20 -4.30 -8.67
N TYR A 116 -20.04 -3.47 -9.31
CA TYR A 116 -19.66 -2.12 -9.70
C TYR A 116 -19.33 -1.19 -8.52
N ALA A 117 -20.02 -1.33 -7.39
CA ALA A 117 -19.75 -0.47 -6.23
C ALA A 117 -18.39 -0.82 -5.60
N SER A 118 -18.10 -2.11 -5.46
CA SER A 118 -16.80 -2.61 -4.99
C SER A 118 -15.67 -2.21 -5.94
N LYS A 119 -15.88 -2.31 -7.27
CA LYS A 119 -14.92 -1.82 -8.28
C LYS A 119 -14.62 -0.34 -8.13
N TRP A 120 -15.65 0.48 -7.99
CA TRP A 120 -15.47 1.92 -7.79
C TRP A 120 -14.70 2.22 -6.50
N MET A 121 -15.02 1.52 -5.41
CA MET A 121 -14.32 1.68 -4.13
C MET A 121 -12.83 1.34 -4.26
N TYR A 122 -12.49 0.20 -4.88
CA TYR A 122 -11.09 -0.20 -5.07
C TYR A 122 -10.34 0.74 -6.02
N ALA A 123 -10.96 1.14 -7.12
CA ALA A 123 -10.36 2.08 -8.07
C ALA A 123 -10.12 3.46 -7.43
N SER A 124 -11.09 3.96 -6.66
CA SER A 124 -10.96 5.22 -5.92
C SER A 124 -9.86 5.15 -4.87
N SER A 125 -9.82 4.06 -4.08
CA SER A 125 -8.77 3.82 -3.08
C SER A 125 -7.38 3.77 -3.73
N SER A 126 -7.24 3.06 -4.85
CA SER A 126 -6.01 3.00 -5.64
C SER A 126 -5.60 4.38 -6.20
N ALA A 127 -6.56 5.16 -6.71
CA ALA A 127 -6.27 6.48 -7.24
C ALA A 127 -5.70 7.42 -6.16
N TRP A 128 -6.35 7.50 -4.99
CA TRP A 128 -5.86 8.30 -3.86
C TRP A 128 -4.49 7.84 -3.37
N TRP A 129 -4.26 6.53 -3.38
CA TRP A 129 -2.97 5.95 -3.05
C TRP A 129 -1.86 6.41 -4.00
N CYS A 130 -2.11 6.32 -5.31
CA CYS A 130 -1.18 6.77 -6.34
C CYS A 130 -0.90 8.27 -6.20
N VAL A 131 -1.92 9.10 -5.93
CA VAL A 131 -1.74 10.54 -5.67
C VAL A 131 -0.80 10.79 -4.48
N GLY A 132 -0.98 10.07 -3.37
CA GLY A 132 -0.10 10.16 -2.21
C GLY A 132 1.35 9.79 -2.55
N CYS A 133 1.55 8.69 -3.27
CA CYS A 133 2.87 8.24 -3.68
C CYS A 133 3.55 9.20 -4.67
N THR A 134 2.82 9.75 -5.64
CA THR A 134 3.34 10.75 -6.58
C THR A 134 3.70 12.05 -5.86
N THR A 135 2.91 12.45 -4.87
CA THR A 135 3.22 13.62 -4.03
C THR A 135 4.51 13.40 -3.25
N TRP A 136 4.69 12.22 -2.66
CA TRP A 136 5.93 11.85 -1.99
C TRP A 136 7.11 11.84 -2.97
N LEU A 137 6.96 11.24 -4.15
CA LEU A 137 7.99 11.23 -5.18
C LEU A 137 8.40 12.65 -5.60
N PHE A 138 7.44 13.55 -5.78
CA PHE A 138 7.70 14.94 -6.12
C PHE A 138 8.47 15.67 -5.00
N HIS A 139 8.07 15.49 -3.75
CA HIS A 139 8.79 16.04 -2.59
C HIS A 139 10.23 15.51 -2.53
N PHE A 140 10.40 14.20 -2.72
CA PHE A 140 11.69 13.52 -2.73
C PHE A 140 12.60 14.03 -3.85
N ALA A 141 12.08 14.19 -5.06
CA ALA A 141 12.80 14.70 -6.23
C ALA A 141 13.32 16.14 -6.02
N ARG A 142 12.65 16.94 -5.18
CA ARG A 142 13.10 18.29 -4.79
C ARG A 142 14.10 18.30 -3.63
N GLY A 143 14.61 17.13 -3.24
CA GLY A 143 15.56 16.99 -2.13
C GLY A 143 14.91 16.80 -0.76
N GLY A 144 13.58 16.79 -0.66
CA GLY A 144 12.84 16.54 0.56
C GLY A 144 12.87 15.08 1.04
N SER A 145 12.47 14.82 2.27
CA SER A 145 12.35 13.47 2.84
C SER A 145 11.19 13.44 3.82
N LEU A 146 10.33 12.43 3.71
CA LEU A 146 9.25 12.19 4.67
C LEU A 146 9.68 11.23 5.79
N LEU A 147 10.80 10.54 5.63
CA LEU A 147 11.31 9.56 6.59
C LEU A 147 12.53 10.07 7.38
N ALA A 148 13.27 11.05 6.86
CA ALA A 148 14.35 11.70 7.60
C ALA A 148 13.77 12.82 8.46
N LYS A 149 13.54 12.52 9.76
CA LYS A 149 13.15 13.48 10.79
C LYS A 149 14.38 14.09 11.46
#